data_AF-A0A939XC68-F1
#
_entry.id   AF-A0A939XC68-F1
#
_cell.length_a   1.000
_cell.length_b   1.000
_cell.length_c   1.000
_cell.angle_alpha   90.00
_cell.angle_beta   90.00
_cell.angle_gamma   90.00
#
_symmetry.space_group_name_H-M   'P 1'
#
loop_
_entity.id
_entity.type
_entity.pdbx_description
1 polymer ?
#
loop_
_entity_poly.entity_id
_entity_poly.type
_entity_poly.pdbx_seq_one_letter_code
_entity_poly.pdbx_strand_id
1 'polypeptide(L)'
;YINMFKSEGLNAVILTHNIDQPFIQQIEQDNDKLAFLRIDADISDSLKSEGSEKEIKEDEETLSKLFKKVLGKDKLEVKAQFLKDASVSSVITLSEESRRMSDMMKMYNMSGVGDDMFGGGETLTLNLSNPLVKFLLEHKKGKKVEIICEQLYDLAMLSHRPLSPEAMTKFVARSNEIMEMISK
;
A
#
# COMPACT_ATOMS: atom_id res chain seq x y z
N TYR A 1 6.66 1.25 -7.08
CA TYR A 1 5.99 0.35 -8.05
C TYR A 1 6.80 0.12 -9.32
N ILE A 2 6.96 1.09 -10.24
CA ILE A 2 7.59 0.86 -11.55
C ILE A 2 9.00 0.23 -11.45
N ASN A 3 9.86 0.70 -10.55
CA ASN A 3 11.20 0.13 -10.36
C ASN A 3 11.17 -1.33 -9.87
N MET A 4 10.19 -1.67 -9.04
CA MET A 4 10.00 -3.02 -8.50
C MET A 4 9.54 -4.01 -9.58
N PHE A 5 8.70 -3.57 -10.53
CA PHE A 5 8.34 -4.39 -11.70
C PHE A 5 9.51 -4.52 -12.68
N LYS A 6 10.28 -3.45 -12.88
CA LYS A 6 11.48 -3.46 -13.73
C LYS A 6 12.57 -4.39 -13.21
N SER A 7 12.79 -4.46 -11.89
CA SER A 7 13.78 -5.36 -11.29
C SER A 7 13.45 -6.85 -11.48
N GLU A 8 12.16 -7.17 -11.63
CA GLU A 8 11.66 -8.53 -11.90
C GLU A 8 11.58 -8.86 -13.40
N GLY A 9 12.05 -7.97 -14.29
CA GLY A 9 12.01 -8.19 -15.73
C GLY A 9 10.60 -8.14 -16.34
N LEU A 10 9.62 -7.60 -15.62
CA LEU A 10 8.25 -7.45 -16.10
C LEU A 10 8.10 -6.19 -16.96
N ASN A 11 7.43 -6.33 -18.10
CA ASN A 11 7.12 -5.20 -18.98
C ASN A 11 5.89 -4.44 -18.44
N ALA A 12 6.05 -3.14 -18.20
CA ALA A 12 4.96 -2.25 -17.82
C ALA A 12 4.65 -1.28 -18.96
N VAL A 13 3.36 -1.12 -19.29
CA VAL A 13 2.90 -0.18 -20.31
C VAL A 13 2.46 1.12 -19.63
N ILE A 14 2.92 2.26 -20.14
CA ILE A 14 2.50 3.58 -19.65
C ILE A 14 1.39 4.08 -20.55
N LEU A 15 0.24 4.35 -19.96
CA LEU A 15 -0.97 4.79 -20.62
C LEU A 15 -1.28 6.21 -20.13
N THR A 16 -1.16 7.18 -21.02
CA THR A 16 -1.21 8.61 -20.66
C THR A 16 -2.49 9.29 -21.14
N HIS A 17 -3.24 8.67 -22.04
CA HIS A 17 -4.42 9.27 -22.66
C HIS A 17 -5.70 8.70 -22.07
N ASN A 18 -6.73 9.54 -21.95
CA ASN A 18 -8.04 9.14 -21.44
C ASN A 18 -8.71 8.04 -22.27
N ILE A 19 -8.35 7.89 -23.55
CA ILE A 19 -8.88 6.82 -24.42
C ILE A 19 -8.23 5.45 -24.13
N ASP A 20 -7.12 5.40 -23.41
CA ASP A 20 -6.37 4.17 -23.18
C ASP A 20 -7.15 3.19 -22.29
N GLN A 21 -7.88 3.68 -21.29
CA GLN A 21 -8.71 2.83 -20.42
C GLN A 21 -9.83 2.10 -21.18
N PRO A 22 -10.72 2.79 -21.94
CA PRO A 22 -11.75 2.10 -22.70
C PRO A 22 -11.17 1.22 -23.80
N PHE A 23 -10.03 1.58 -24.39
CA PHE A 23 -9.33 0.76 -25.38
C PHE A 23 -8.85 -0.57 -24.79
N ILE A 24 -8.26 -0.54 -23.59
CA ILE A 24 -7.81 -1.76 -22.91
C ILE A 24 -8.99 -2.63 -22.49
N GLN A 25 -10.05 -2.04 -21.94
CA GLN A 25 -11.25 -2.81 -21.59
C GLN A 25 -11.84 -3.52 -22.83
N GLN A 26 -11.83 -2.87 -23.99
CA GLN A 26 -12.27 -3.50 -25.23
C GLN A 26 -11.38 -4.69 -25.63
N ILE A 27 -10.06 -4.55 -25.52
CA ILE A 27 -9.11 -5.65 -25.82
C ILE A 27 -9.31 -6.84 -24.87
N GLU A 28 -9.55 -6.61 -23.58
CA GLU A 28 -9.87 -7.68 -22.62
C GLU A 28 -11.18 -8.38 -23.00
N GLN A 29 -12.19 -7.61 -23.40
CA GLN A 29 -13.51 -8.14 -23.77
C GLN A 29 -13.46 -8.96 -25.07
N ASP A 30 -12.57 -8.61 -25.99
CA ASP A 30 -12.34 -9.34 -27.23
C ASP A 30 -11.42 -10.58 -27.05
N ASN A 31 -10.74 -10.71 -25.90
CA ASN A 31 -9.79 -11.79 -25.63
C ASN A 31 -9.83 -12.29 -24.18
N ASP A 32 -10.65 -13.32 -23.94
CA ASP A 32 -10.83 -13.96 -22.63
C ASP A 32 -9.54 -14.51 -21.98
N LYS A 33 -8.43 -14.64 -22.72
CA LYS A 33 -7.14 -15.12 -22.19
C LYS A 33 -6.22 -13.99 -21.71
N LEU A 34 -6.63 -12.73 -21.85
CA LEU A 34 -5.80 -11.58 -21.61
C LEU A 34 -6.47 -10.64 -20.61
N ALA A 35 -5.80 -10.41 -19.49
CA ALA A 35 -6.23 -9.50 -18.44
C ALA A 35 -5.11 -8.49 -18.15
N PHE A 36 -5.44 -7.21 -18.23
CA PHE A 36 -4.59 -6.10 -17.86
C PHE A 36 -4.83 -5.75 -16.40
N LEU A 37 -3.75 -5.76 -15.63
CA LEU A 37 -3.74 -5.35 -14.24
C LEU A 37 -2.96 -4.04 -14.13
N ARG A 38 -3.49 -3.08 -13.38
CA ARG A 38 -2.70 -1.90 -13.05
C ARG A 38 -1.63 -2.29 -12.04
N ILE A 39 -0.42 -1.78 -12.25
CA ILE A 39 0.76 -2.06 -11.40
C ILE A 39 0.61 -1.62 -9.93
N ASP A 40 -0.42 -0.84 -9.62
CA ASP A 40 -0.70 -0.27 -8.31
C ASP A 40 -2.01 -0.79 -7.67
N ALA A 41 -2.73 -1.69 -8.34
CA ALA A 41 -4.03 -2.17 -7.87
C ALA A 41 -3.98 -3.47 -7.05
N ASP A 42 -2.90 -4.25 -7.16
CA ASP A 42 -2.59 -5.33 -6.22
C ASP A 42 -1.12 -5.74 -6.36
N ILE A 43 -0.56 -6.33 -5.29
CA ILE A 43 0.76 -6.95 -5.37
C ILE A 43 0.62 -8.23 -6.19
N SER A 44 1.01 -8.15 -7.46
CA SER A 44 1.03 -9.31 -8.37
C SER A 44 1.83 -10.46 -7.76
N ASP A 45 1.39 -11.71 -7.96
CA ASP A 45 2.07 -12.89 -7.41
C ASP A 45 3.56 -12.97 -7.79
N SER A 46 3.93 -12.39 -8.93
CA SER A 46 5.33 -12.26 -9.37
C SER A 46 6.23 -11.46 -8.42
N LEU A 47 5.67 -10.63 -7.55
CA LEU A 47 6.39 -9.80 -6.57
C LEU A 47 6.46 -10.45 -5.19
N LYS A 48 5.64 -11.48 -4.96
CA LYS A 48 5.64 -12.26 -3.72
C LYS A 48 6.80 -13.26 -3.77
N SER A 49 7.42 -13.50 -2.62
CA SER A 49 8.33 -14.65 -2.46
C SER A 49 7.65 -15.76 -1.68
N GLU A 50 8.14 -16.98 -1.84
CA GLU A 50 7.63 -18.15 -1.11
C GLU A 50 7.82 -17.96 0.40
N GLY A 51 6.72 -18.14 1.15
CA GLY A 51 6.69 -18.16 2.60
C GLY A 51 5.60 -19.13 3.05
N SER A 52 5.70 -19.66 4.26
CA SER A 52 4.68 -20.59 4.74
C SER A 52 3.36 -19.84 4.98
N GLU A 53 2.27 -20.27 4.34
CA GLU A 53 0.96 -19.59 4.46
C GLU A 53 0.47 -19.50 5.91
N LYS A 54 0.92 -20.42 6.78
CA LYS A 54 0.57 -20.42 8.20
C LYS A 54 1.27 -19.29 8.97
N GLU A 55 2.58 -19.13 8.80
CA GLU A 55 3.33 -18.04 9.46
C GLU A 55 2.85 -16.68 8.97
N ILE A 56 2.61 -16.53 7.65
CA ILE A 56 2.11 -15.28 7.07
C ILE A 56 0.78 -14.85 7.73
N LYS A 57 -0.15 -15.78 7.95
CA LYS A 57 -1.45 -15.49 8.58
C LYS A 57 -1.31 -15.09 10.05
N GLU A 58 -0.45 -15.76 10.81
CA GLU A 58 -0.21 -15.42 12.22
C GLU A 58 0.46 -14.04 12.38
N ASP A 59 1.42 -13.73 11.51
CA ASP A 59 2.09 -12.44 11.46
C ASP A 59 1.14 -11.33 10.99
N GLU A 60 0.31 -11.61 9.99
CA GLU A 60 -0.72 -10.68 9.51
C GLU A 60 -1.71 -10.30 10.62
N GLU A 61 -2.23 -11.28 11.37
CA GLU A 61 -3.12 -10.98 12.49
C GLU A 61 -2.44 -10.12 13.57
N THR A 62 -1.17 -10.42 13.86
CA THR A 62 -0.40 -9.69 14.86
C THR A 62 -0.17 -8.25 14.44
N LEU A 63 0.27 -8.04 13.20
CA LEU A 63 0.51 -6.71 12.63
C LEU A 63 -0.80 -5.94 12.44
N SER A 64 -1.87 -6.58 11.98
CA SER A 64 -3.18 -5.96 11.83
C SER A 64 -3.70 -5.41 13.15
N LYS A 65 -3.63 -6.20 14.23
CA LYS A 65 -4.01 -5.74 15.59
C LYS A 65 -3.13 -4.57 16.06
N LEU A 66 -1.82 -4.64 15.81
CA LEU A 66 -0.87 -3.59 16.20
C LEU A 66 -1.16 -2.27 15.46
N PHE A 67 -1.22 -2.30 14.14
CA PHE A 67 -1.41 -1.11 13.31
C PHE A 67 -2.78 -0.46 13.54
N LYS A 68 -3.86 -1.24 13.63
CA LYS A 68 -5.20 -0.70 13.95
C LYS A 68 -5.22 0.02 15.28
N LYS A 69 -4.57 -0.57 16.30
CA LYS A 69 -4.48 0.01 17.64
C LYS A 69 -3.66 1.31 17.67
N VAL A 70 -2.49 1.31 17.03
CA VAL A 70 -1.58 2.48 17.04
C VAL A 70 -2.16 3.62 16.21
N LEU A 71 -2.70 3.33 15.02
CA LEU A 71 -3.22 4.35 14.11
C LEU A 71 -4.65 4.81 14.45
N GLY A 72 -5.36 4.10 15.33
CA GLY A 72 -6.78 4.37 15.61
C GLY A 72 -7.68 4.21 14.38
N LYS A 73 -7.29 3.35 13.43
CA LYS A 73 -7.99 3.13 12.15
C LYS A 73 -8.54 1.70 12.07
N ASP A 74 -9.64 1.42 12.76
CA ASP A 74 -10.24 0.08 12.83
C ASP A 74 -10.65 -0.49 11.46
N LYS A 75 -11.00 0.40 10.52
CA LYS A 75 -11.41 0.08 9.15
C LYS A 75 -10.24 -0.15 8.18
N LEU A 76 -9.00 0.05 8.60
CA LEU A 76 -7.84 -0.19 7.74
C LEU A 76 -7.69 -1.69 7.47
N GLU A 77 -7.65 -2.09 6.21
CA GLU A 77 -7.28 -3.45 5.85
C GLU A 77 -5.75 -3.57 5.90
N VAL A 78 -5.23 -4.56 6.63
CA VAL A 78 -3.79 -4.78 6.78
C VAL A 78 -3.50 -6.20 6.33
N LYS A 79 -2.56 -6.34 5.39
CA LYS A 79 -2.04 -7.64 4.90
C LYS A 79 -0.55 -7.75 5.17
N ALA A 80 -0.06 -8.97 5.40
CA ALA A 80 1.37 -9.23 5.49
C ALA A 80 1.80 -10.13 4.32
N GLN A 81 2.87 -9.75 3.64
CA GLN A 81 3.40 -10.52 2.51
C GLN A 81 4.91 -10.45 2.48
N PHE A 82 5.57 -11.53 2.04
CA PHE A 82 6.98 -11.44 1.69
C PHE A 82 7.11 -10.87 0.28
N LEU A 83 7.73 -9.69 0.17
CA LEU A 83 8.10 -9.09 -1.10
C LEU A 83 9.55 -9.42 -1.41
N LYS A 84 9.87 -9.63 -2.69
CA LYS A 84 11.24 -9.90 -3.15
C LYS A 84 12.20 -8.73 -2.88
N ASP A 85 11.70 -7.50 -2.98
CA ASP A 85 12.47 -6.30 -2.64
C ASP A 85 12.37 -6.00 -1.14
N ALA A 86 13.42 -6.34 -0.39
CA ALA A 86 13.50 -6.10 1.05
C ALA A 86 13.62 -4.60 1.42
N SER A 87 13.94 -3.71 0.47
CA SER A 87 14.02 -2.27 0.72
C SER A 87 12.65 -1.63 0.92
N VAL A 88 11.60 -2.24 0.37
CA VAL A 88 10.22 -1.79 0.53
C VAL A 88 9.71 -2.24 1.90
N SER A 89 9.31 -1.31 2.77
CA SER A 89 8.78 -1.64 4.10
C SER A 89 7.27 -1.89 4.11
N SER A 90 6.54 -1.05 3.38
CA SER A 90 5.08 -0.98 3.42
C SER A 90 4.56 -0.34 2.15
N VAL A 91 3.38 -0.77 1.73
CA VAL A 91 2.77 -0.40 0.45
C VAL A 91 1.26 -0.27 0.65
N ILE A 92 0.63 0.80 0.14
CA ILE A 92 -0.83 0.90 0.12
C ILE A 92 -1.33 0.61 -1.29
N THR A 93 -2.18 -0.40 -1.43
CA THR A 93 -2.88 -0.71 -2.68
C THR A 93 -4.35 -0.32 -2.57
N LEU A 94 -4.96 0.06 -3.69
CA LEU A 94 -6.41 0.18 -3.81
C LEU A 94 -6.91 -1.00 -4.60
N SER A 95 -7.98 -1.66 -4.14
CA SER A 95 -8.61 -2.68 -4.96
C SER A 95 -9.03 -2.10 -6.32
N GLU A 96 -8.80 -2.86 -7.41
CA GLU A 96 -9.23 -2.49 -8.77
C GLU A 96 -10.71 -2.08 -8.81
N GLU A 97 -11.56 -2.78 -8.05
CA GLU A 97 -13.00 -2.49 -7.95
C GLU A 97 -13.27 -1.10 -7.36
N SER A 98 -12.64 -0.77 -6.22
CA SER A 98 -12.79 0.54 -5.57
C SER A 98 -12.30 1.67 -6.48
N ARG A 99 -11.23 1.42 -7.22
CA ARG A 99 -10.66 2.42 -8.13
C ARG A 99 -11.46 2.58 -9.41
N ARG A 100 -11.94 1.50 -10.04
CA ARG A 100 -12.85 1.58 -11.18
C ARG A 100 -14.13 2.31 -10.81
N MET A 101 -14.64 2.07 -9.60
CA MET A 101 -15.78 2.81 -9.05
C MET A 101 -15.45 4.29 -8.82
N SER A 102 -14.27 4.62 -8.30
CA SER A 102 -13.81 6.01 -8.13
C SER A 102 -13.63 6.72 -9.48
N ASP A 103 -13.01 6.06 -10.46
CA ASP A 103 -12.80 6.58 -11.82
C ASP A 103 -14.15 6.81 -12.52
N MET A 104 -15.10 5.88 -12.36
CA MET A 104 -16.47 6.00 -12.85
C MET A 104 -17.22 7.17 -12.20
N MET A 105 -17.15 7.31 -10.87
CA MET A 105 -17.79 8.42 -10.12
C MET A 105 -17.24 9.79 -10.51
N LYS A 106 -15.93 9.90 -10.76
CA LYS A 106 -15.27 11.11 -11.27
C LYS A 106 -15.75 11.46 -12.68
N MET A 107 -15.94 10.45 -13.54
CA MET A 107 -16.44 10.65 -14.90
C MET A 107 -17.91 11.12 -14.94
N TYR A 108 -18.72 10.73 -13.96
CA TYR A 108 -20.12 11.18 -13.83
C TYR A 108 -20.29 12.55 -13.12
N ASN A 109 -19.20 13.29 -12.89
CA ASN A 109 -19.23 14.66 -12.37
C ASN A 109 -19.95 14.80 -11.01
N MET A 110 -19.95 13.74 -10.20
CA MET A 110 -20.39 13.78 -8.79
C MET A 110 -19.29 14.37 -7.88
N SER A 111 -18.53 15.35 -8.38
CA SER A 111 -17.36 15.99 -7.77
C SER A 111 -17.63 16.76 -6.46
N GLY A 112 -18.82 16.61 -5.87
CA GLY A 112 -19.23 17.21 -4.59
C GLY A 112 -19.35 16.21 -3.43
N VAL A 113 -19.23 14.90 -3.67
CA VAL A 113 -19.13 13.92 -2.59
C VAL A 113 -17.67 13.83 -2.20
N GLY A 114 -17.31 14.47 -1.08
CA GLY A 114 -15.91 14.63 -0.66
C GLY A 114 -15.13 13.32 -0.67
N ASP A 115 -13.84 13.43 -0.99
CA ASP A 115 -12.83 12.34 -1.00
C ASP A 115 -12.84 11.47 0.28
N ASP A 116 -13.44 11.96 1.36
CA ASP A 116 -13.54 11.32 2.67
C ASP A 116 -14.71 10.32 2.79
N MET A 117 -15.66 10.28 1.85
CA MET A 117 -16.78 9.31 1.85
C MET A 117 -16.42 7.95 1.26
N PHE A 118 -15.35 7.86 0.47
CA PHE A 118 -14.81 6.59 -0.06
C PHE A 118 -13.61 6.07 0.76
N GLY A 119 -13.58 6.40 2.05
CA GLY A 119 -12.67 5.80 3.03
C GLY A 119 -12.98 4.32 3.23
N GLY A 120 -12.59 3.47 2.28
CA GLY A 120 -12.85 2.03 2.31
C GLY A 120 -12.42 1.36 1.01
N GLY A 121 -11.14 1.05 0.91
CA GLY A 121 -10.56 0.38 -0.27
C GLY A 121 -9.03 0.34 -0.26
N GLU A 122 -8.38 1.10 0.63
CA GLU A 122 -6.94 1.05 0.85
C GLU A 122 -6.57 -0.18 1.71
N THR A 123 -5.77 -1.07 1.13
CA THR A 123 -5.12 -2.17 1.84
C THR A 123 -3.67 -1.79 2.12
N LEU A 124 -3.28 -1.72 3.40
CA LEU A 124 -1.88 -1.60 3.82
C LEU A 124 -1.23 -2.98 3.78
N THR A 125 -0.29 -3.18 2.87
CA THR A 125 0.53 -4.40 2.83
C THR A 125 1.89 -4.13 3.48
N LEU A 126 2.26 -4.96 4.44
CA LEU A 126 3.53 -4.91 5.16
C LEU A 126 4.49 -5.99 4.63
N ASN A 127 5.72 -5.60 4.34
CA ASN A 127 6.72 -6.52 3.79
C ASN A 127 7.45 -7.29 4.89
N LEU A 128 7.16 -8.58 5.05
CA LEU A 128 7.82 -9.46 6.02
C LEU A 128 9.32 -9.65 5.74
N SER A 129 9.79 -9.38 4.52
CA SER A 129 11.22 -9.38 4.19
C SER A 129 11.97 -8.17 4.75
N ASN A 130 11.26 -7.08 5.08
CA ASN A 130 11.87 -5.83 5.51
C ASN A 130 12.29 -5.88 7.00
N PRO A 131 13.52 -5.44 7.35
CA PRO A 131 14.02 -5.46 8.72
C PRO A 131 13.15 -4.70 9.74
N LEU A 132 12.51 -3.60 9.34
CA LEU A 132 11.65 -2.82 10.24
C LEU A 132 10.36 -3.56 10.57
N VAL A 133 9.80 -4.30 9.60
CA VAL A 133 8.59 -5.11 9.82
C VAL A 133 8.91 -6.31 10.71
N LYS A 134 10.06 -6.96 10.50
CA LYS A 134 10.57 -8.02 11.41
C LYS A 134 10.75 -7.50 12.84
N PHE A 135 11.33 -6.30 12.97
CA PHE A 135 11.48 -5.66 14.28
C PHE A 135 10.13 -5.44 14.99
N LEU A 136 9.07 -5.04 14.27
CA LEU A 136 7.72 -4.88 14.83
C LEU A 136 7.09 -6.20 15.28
N LEU A 137 7.40 -7.32 14.62
CA LEU A 137 6.93 -8.66 15.01
C LEU A 137 7.60 -9.13 16.31
N GLU A 138 8.90 -8.88 16.44
CA GLU A 138 9.69 -9.21 17.63
C GLU A 138 9.37 -8.28 18.82
N HIS A 139 9.14 -6.99 18.55
CA HIS A 139 8.89 -5.96 19.54
C HIS A 139 7.47 -5.45 19.44
N LYS A 140 6.57 -6.06 20.22
CA LYS A 140 5.11 -5.82 20.14
C LYS A 140 4.62 -4.58 20.89
N LYS A 141 5.49 -3.91 21.67
CA LYS A 141 5.14 -2.76 22.54
C LYS A 141 6.32 -1.80 22.72
N GLY A 142 5.99 -0.53 22.92
CA GLY A 142 6.93 0.52 23.32
C GLY A 142 6.89 1.72 22.38
N LYS A 143 7.43 2.86 22.85
CA LYS A 143 7.41 4.13 22.10
C LYS A 143 8.03 4.01 20.69
N LYS A 144 9.10 3.22 20.56
CA LYS A 144 9.75 2.96 19.26
C LYS A 144 8.82 2.22 18.28
N VAL A 145 8.02 1.29 18.77
CA VAL A 145 7.07 0.50 17.97
C VAL A 145 5.98 1.40 17.41
N GLU A 146 5.43 2.28 18.25
CA GLU A 146 4.40 3.25 17.86
C GLU A 146 4.93 4.20 16.76
N ILE A 147 6.12 4.76 16.97
CA ILE A 147 6.76 5.66 15.99
C ILE A 147 7.00 4.94 14.66
N ILE A 148 7.51 3.70 14.68
CA ILE A 148 7.75 2.92 13.45
C ILE A 148 6.43 2.60 12.74
N CYS A 149 5.38 2.19 13.46
CA CYS A 149 4.06 1.92 12.86
C CYS A 149 3.50 3.16 12.14
N GLU A 150 3.51 4.32 12.79
CA GLU A 150 3.05 5.56 12.17
C GLU A 150 3.92 5.96 10.98
N GLN A 151 5.25 5.81 11.09
CA GLN A 151 6.17 6.12 10.00
C GLN A 151 5.96 5.21 8.78
N LEU A 152 5.79 3.90 8.99
CA LEU A 152 5.55 2.95 7.92
C LEU A 152 4.21 3.20 7.22
N TYR A 153 3.18 3.61 7.96
CA TYR A 153 1.90 3.98 7.38
C TYR A 153 2.02 5.24 6.50
N ASP A 154 2.68 6.28 6.99
CA ASP A 154 2.84 7.53 6.23
C ASP A 154 3.72 7.36 5.00
N LEU A 155 4.78 6.54 5.07
CA LEU A 155 5.60 6.18 3.91
C LEU A 155 4.77 5.45 2.84
N ALA A 156 3.92 4.51 3.27
CA ALA A 156 3.03 3.80 2.37
C ALA A 156 1.99 4.77 1.75
N MET A 157 1.45 5.70 2.55
CA MET A 157 0.55 6.74 2.06
C MET A 157 1.22 7.64 1.04
N LEU A 158 2.44 8.13 1.30
CA LEU A 158 3.21 8.99 0.38
C LEU A 158 3.46 8.33 -0.98
N SER A 159 3.60 7.00 -1.01
CA SER A 159 3.74 6.25 -2.26
C SER A 159 2.45 6.22 -3.09
N HIS A 160 1.31 6.45 -2.45
CA HIS A 160 -0.02 6.39 -3.04
C HIS A 160 -0.62 7.78 -3.33
N ARG A 161 -0.52 8.70 -2.38
CA ARG A 161 -1.02 10.08 -2.47
C ARG A 161 -0.25 11.04 -1.56
N PRO A 162 -0.26 12.35 -1.84
CA PRO A 162 0.26 13.35 -0.91
C PRO A 162 -0.44 13.26 0.44
N LEU A 163 0.31 13.38 1.54
CA LEU A 163 -0.27 13.51 2.87
C LEU A 163 -1.02 14.84 3.00
N SER A 164 -2.04 14.86 3.87
CA SER A 164 -2.67 16.12 4.26
C SER A 164 -1.65 17.03 4.96
N PRO A 165 -1.85 18.36 4.98
CA PRO A 165 -0.91 19.29 5.63
C PRO A 165 -0.62 18.94 7.10
N GLU A 166 -1.65 18.50 7.83
CA GLU A 166 -1.53 18.06 9.22
C GLU A 166 -0.73 16.76 9.36
N ALA A 167 -1.02 15.76 8.51
CA ALA A 167 -0.30 14.49 8.52
C ALA A 167 1.17 14.68 8.11
N MET A 168 1.44 15.55 7.13
CA MET A 168 2.79 15.94 6.73
C MET A 168 3.55 16.60 7.88
N THR A 169 2.91 17.50 8.62
CA THR A 169 3.54 18.15 9.78
C THR A 169 3.94 17.12 10.85
N LYS A 170 3.04 16.17 11.16
CA LYS A 170 3.32 15.07 12.09
C LYS A 170 4.44 14.16 11.58
N PHE A 171 4.42 13.83 10.29
CA PHE A 171 5.45 13.01 9.65
C PHE A 171 6.84 13.65 9.73
N VAL A 172 6.95 14.96 9.47
CA VAL A 172 8.23 15.69 9.59
C VAL A 172 8.71 15.71 11.03
N ALA A 173 7.82 16.00 11.99
CA ALA A 173 8.17 15.99 13.42
C ALA A 173 8.66 14.61 13.87
N ARG A 174 7.97 13.52 13.49
CA ARG A 174 8.40 12.14 13.76
C ARG A 174 9.73 11.80 13.10
N SER A 175 9.92 12.23 11.85
CA SER A 175 11.17 11.98 11.13
C SER A 175 12.35 12.65 11.85
N ASN A 176 12.17 13.86 12.38
CA ASN A 176 13.17 14.52 13.21
C ASN A 176 13.40 13.77 14.53
N GLU A 177 12.34 13.33 15.21
CA GLU A 177 12.48 12.53 16.45
C GLU A 177 13.28 11.24 16.21
N ILE A 178 13.02 10.54 15.09
CA ILE A 178 13.78 9.35 14.69
C ILE A 178 15.26 9.69 14.46
N MET A 179 15.55 10.77 13.73
CA MET A 179 16.93 11.22 13.49
C MET A 179 17.65 11.59 14.79
N GLU A 180 16.96 12.21 15.74
CA GLU A 180 17.50 12.50 17.07
C GLU A 180 17.78 11.23 17.88
N MET A 181 16.98 10.18 17.74
CA MET A 181 17.21 8.91 18.43
C MET A 181 18.42 8.15 17.86
N ILE A 182 18.73 8.31 16.58
CA ILE A 182 19.85 7.63 15.91
C ILE A 182 21.17 8.41 16.08
N SER A 183 21.10 9.73 16.26
CA SER A 183 22.27 10.60 16.44
C SER A 183 22.78 10.69 17.89
N LYS A 184 22.10 10.04 18.83
CA LYS A 184 22.55 9.86 20.22
C LYS A 184 23.13 8.48 20.44
#